data_AF-A0AAV5VDJ5-F1
#
_entry.id   AF-A0AAV5VDJ5-F1
#
_cell.length_a   1.000
_cell.length_b   1.000
_cell.length_c   1.000
_cell.angle_alpha   90.00
_cell.angle_beta   90.00
_cell.angle_gamma   90.00
#
_symmetry.space_group_name_H-M   'P 1'
#
loop_
_entity.id
_entity.type
_entity.pdbx_description
1 polymer ?
#
loop_
_entity_poly.entity_id
_entity_poly.type
_entity_poly.pdbx_seq_one_letter_code
_entity_poly.pdbx_strand_id
1 'polypeptide(L)'
;PRSIASFDNVLTIESNSPDAVYYVTSDVNNGSTLIFNFQKLGPGDHAAIVTSGKSDNVMNLRPENNYATYDLWQASQVNITGNLSFDKKYQGSINITVRGDFMNEERSFTGAKLDYLFYASYFEVKYLTSVKPLEVWDNEDTFVIEIMLSDVPDDVTPIPGMHTDPPRVPITSRQPELPTTPVKQASAAPTTVQVATAVPPTTVNRYCNCAIVDGWFDDWDPAEIWVDTVILLDTSASMGDSLEEAKSLITSFISLMKTDVSANLYSRIGVIALSDIVEVVYNLNMSSTDDLDMIKQHNVDKINVGAGVQAALKMFEDGMSMPSYRENTRQIIYYLTNSAPSTNMNGINDFKSGGGIVIVNDFVLEGGVPILGLKNLASDNYFFTDLSENFISSLALFCEANCFCDPNHHAFNDDKISPRTEANRGCFHPVNNGIPFAKARETCLKTNSNLVSIHDADKEYFVSSVVATFGPKKKYWIAYENNGTNWVWDDKSTDPFNDWDKSTNQPNTNGGKLMCAYAVNTAGLNVGWTAANCGLGNFYVCESAPCSRGNNVC
;
A
#
# COMPACT_ATOMS: atom_id res chain seq x y z
N PRO A 1 -20.88 -19.80 -4.19
CA PRO A 1 -20.92 -18.32 -4.37
C PRO A 1 -19.61 -17.88 -5.02
N ARG A 2 -19.63 -16.83 -5.83
CA ARG A 2 -18.47 -16.23 -6.47
C ARG A 2 -17.63 -15.41 -5.49
N SER A 3 -18.27 -14.84 -4.47
CA SER A 3 -17.61 -14.10 -3.38
C SER A 3 -18.22 -14.49 -2.03
N ILE A 4 -17.39 -14.61 -0.99
CA ILE A 4 -17.81 -14.84 0.40
C ILE A 4 -17.10 -13.80 1.26
N ALA A 5 -17.88 -13.00 1.99
CA ALA A 5 -17.36 -12.13 3.05
C ALA A 5 -17.66 -12.77 4.42
N SER A 6 -16.71 -12.73 5.34
CA SER A 6 -16.86 -13.26 6.69
C SER A 6 -16.48 -12.20 7.71
N PHE A 7 -17.30 -12.03 8.74
CA PHE A 7 -16.94 -11.24 9.93
C PHE A 7 -16.26 -12.09 11.02
N ASP A 8 -15.88 -13.32 10.68
CA ASP A 8 -15.12 -14.21 11.55
C ASP A 8 -13.68 -14.37 11.06
N ASN A 9 -12.75 -14.54 12.00
CA ASN A 9 -11.34 -14.84 11.73
C ASN A 9 -11.09 -16.23 11.14
N VAL A 10 -11.97 -17.19 11.43
CA VAL A 10 -11.79 -18.58 11.03
C VAL A 10 -12.96 -18.96 10.14
N LEU A 11 -12.65 -19.19 8.87
CA LEU A 11 -13.61 -19.67 7.88
C LEU A 11 -13.19 -21.05 7.40
N THR A 12 -14.12 -22.01 7.46
CA THR A 12 -13.96 -23.33 6.84
C THR A 12 -14.85 -23.40 5.62
N ILE A 13 -14.26 -23.62 4.44
CA ILE A 13 -14.98 -23.76 3.17
C ILE A 13 -14.83 -25.20 2.70
N GLU A 14 -15.95 -25.89 2.56
CA GLU A 14 -16.00 -27.20 1.90
C GLU A 14 -16.58 -27.02 0.49
N SER A 15 -15.86 -27.52 -0.52
CA SER A 15 -16.30 -27.49 -1.91
C SER A 15 -16.54 -28.91 -2.43
N ASN A 16 -17.69 -29.11 -3.08
CA ASN A 16 -17.98 -30.33 -3.82
C ASN A 16 -17.28 -30.37 -5.19
N SER A 17 -16.68 -29.26 -5.62
CA SER A 17 -15.89 -29.19 -6.86
C SER A 17 -14.42 -29.48 -6.54
N PRO A 18 -13.82 -30.51 -7.16
CA PRO A 18 -12.43 -30.87 -6.95
C PRO A 18 -11.44 -29.81 -7.47
N ASP A 19 -11.90 -28.91 -8.35
CA ASP A 19 -11.07 -27.88 -9.00
C ASP A 19 -11.36 -26.45 -8.48
N ALA A 20 -12.11 -26.31 -7.38
CA ALA A 20 -12.41 -25.00 -6.83
C ALA A 20 -11.17 -24.40 -6.15
N VAL A 21 -10.73 -23.25 -6.64
CA VAL A 21 -9.69 -22.42 -6.02
C VAL A 21 -10.34 -21.22 -5.36
N TYR A 22 -10.08 -21.04 -4.06
CA TYR A 22 -10.54 -19.88 -3.30
C TYR A 22 -9.36 -18.97 -2.98
N TYR A 23 -9.56 -17.67 -3.16
CA TYR A 23 -8.61 -16.64 -2.77
C TYR A 23 -9.13 -15.97 -1.50
N VAL A 24 -8.30 -15.93 -0.45
CA VAL A 24 -8.66 -15.35 0.85
C VAL A 24 -7.83 -14.10 1.09
N THR A 25 -8.49 -13.05 1.54
CA THR A 25 -7.89 -11.76 1.91
C THR A 25 -8.47 -11.34 3.26
N SER A 26 -7.69 -10.64 4.07
CA SER A 26 -8.13 -10.08 5.36
C SER A 26 -7.64 -8.65 5.46
N ASP A 27 -8.53 -7.70 5.76
CA ASP A 27 -8.20 -6.29 5.93
C ASP A 27 -8.59 -5.84 7.35
N VAL A 28 -7.68 -5.17 8.04
CA VAL A 28 -7.87 -4.67 9.41
C VAL A 28 -7.82 -3.14 9.48
N ASN A 29 -7.47 -2.45 8.38
CA ASN A 29 -7.29 -1.00 8.37
C ASN A 29 -7.84 -0.39 7.07
N ASN A 30 -9.04 0.19 7.18
CA ASN A 30 -9.85 0.77 6.11
C ASN A 30 -10.34 -0.30 5.14
N GLY A 31 -11.59 -0.21 4.69
CA GLY A 31 -12.00 -0.97 3.51
C GLY A 31 -11.16 -0.54 2.33
N SER A 32 -10.03 -1.23 2.10
CA SER A 32 -9.52 -1.33 0.75
C SER A 32 -10.64 -2.00 -0.03
N THR A 33 -11.22 -1.24 -0.94
CA THR A 33 -11.69 -1.81 -2.20
C THR A 33 -10.57 -2.71 -2.69
N LEU A 34 -10.68 -4.00 -2.39
CA LEU A 34 -9.86 -5.06 -2.97
C LEU A 34 -10.08 -5.01 -4.48
N ILE A 35 -9.32 -4.17 -5.15
CA ILE A 35 -9.06 -4.29 -6.58
C ILE A 35 -7.98 -5.37 -6.72
N PHE A 36 -8.29 -6.58 -6.24
CA PHE A 36 -7.95 -7.74 -7.05
C PHE A 36 -9.05 -7.80 -8.10
N ASN A 37 -8.67 -7.75 -9.37
CA ASN A 37 -9.55 -7.95 -10.53
C ASN A 37 -10.16 -9.37 -10.56
N PHE A 38 -10.69 -9.89 -9.45
CA PHE A 38 -11.70 -10.93 -9.50
C PHE A 38 -13.02 -10.22 -9.80
N GLN A 39 -13.24 -9.99 -11.10
CA GLN A 39 -14.49 -9.60 -11.76
C GLN A 39 -15.58 -9.11 -10.79
N LYS A 40 -15.80 -7.78 -10.77
CA LYS A 40 -17.00 -7.14 -10.21
C LYS A 40 -18.22 -8.05 -10.40
N LEU A 41 -19.10 -8.11 -9.41
CA LEU A 41 -20.32 -8.92 -9.52
C LEU A 41 -21.28 -8.29 -10.53
N GLY A 42 -22.05 -9.13 -11.23
CA GLY A 42 -23.21 -8.68 -11.97
C GLY A 42 -24.22 -9.80 -12.18
N PRO A 43 -25.12 -9.66 -13.16
CA PRO A 43 -26.22 -10.59 -13.36
C PRO A 43 -25.75 -12.04 -13.53
N GLY A 44 -26.35 -12.95 -12.78
CA GLY A 44 -25.99 -14.36 -12.72
C GLY A 44 -24.98 -14.71 -11.62
N ASP A 45 -24.35 -13.72 -11.00
CA ASP A 45 -23.44 -13.95 -9.87
C ASP A 45 -24.18 -14.13 -8.54
N HIS A 46 -23.51 -14.84 -7.64
CA HIS A 46 -23.98 -15.10 -6.28
C HIS A 46 -22.88 -14.74 -5.27
N ALA A 47 -23.21 -14.05 -4.19
CA ALA A 47 -22.29 -13.78 -3.09
C ALA A 47 -22.93 -14.10 -1.73
N ALA A 48 -22.09 -14.33 -0.73
CA ALA A 48 -22.54 -14.60 0.64
C ALA A 48 -21.81 -13.73 1.66
N ILE A 49 -22.50 -13.36 2.75
CA ILE A 49 -21.91 -12.72 3.93
C ILE A 49 -22.26 -13.56 5.15
N VAL A 50 -21.27 -13.92 5.95
CA VAL A 50 -21.44 -14.85 7.07
C VAL A 50 -20.81 -14.36 8.36
N THR A 51 -21.40 -14.77 9.49
CA THR A 51 -20.75 -14.78 10.80
C THR A 51 -21.34 -15.89 11.67
N SER A 52 -20.47 -16.48 12.49
CA SER A 52 -20.79 -17.48 13.50
C SER A 52 -21.00 -16.86 14.89
N GLY A 53 -20.82 -15.54 15.04
CA GLY A 53 -20.95 -14.82 16.30
C GLY A 53 -19.77 -15.00 17.27
N LYS A 54 -18.92 -16.01 17.03
CA LYS A 54 -17.81 -16.39 17.92
C LYS A 54 -16.47 -15.81 17.50
N SER A 55 -16.49 -14.66 16.82
CA SER A 55 -15.29 -14.00 16.30
C SER A 55 -14.39 -13.53 17.45
N ASP A 56 -13.10 -13.82 17.38
CA ASP A 56 -12.09 -13.53 18.43
C ASP A 56 -11.11 -12.39 18.06
N ASN A 57 -11.47 -11.54 17.08
CA ASN A 57 -10.63 -10.43 16.59
C ASN A 57 -10.94 -9.04 17.17
N VAL A 58 -10.03 -8.14 16.77
CA VAL A 58 -10.11 -6.68 16.69
C VAL A 58 -11.44 -6.13 16.10
N MET A 59 -12.30 -6.91 15.42
CA MET A 59 -13.56 -6.39 14.83
C MET A 59 -14.53 -5.86 15.89
N ASN A 60 -14.46 -6.36 17.11
CA ASN A 60 -15.26 -5.85 18.22
C ASN A 60 -14.57 -4.73 19.03
N LEU A 61 -13.37 -4.31 18.61
CA LEU A 61 -12.76 -3.05 19.03
C LEU A 61 -13.21 -1.86 18.15
N ARG A 62 -13.63 -2.14 16.90
CA ARG A 62 -14.00 -1.14 15.87
C ARG A 62 -15.26 -1.55 15.08
N PRO A 63 -16.45 -1.61 15.71
CA PRO A 63 -17.69 -2.01 15.05
C PRO A 63 -18.07 -1.10 13.86
N GLU A 64 -17.53 0.11 13.77
CA GLU A 64 -17.67 1.01 12.63
C GLU A 64 -17.08 0.45 11.32
N ASN A 65 -16.18 -0.54 11.40
CA ASN A 65 -15.47 -1.12 10.26
C ASN A 65 -16.05 -2.48 9.81
N ASN A 66 -17.14 -2.95 10.40
CA ASN A 66 -17.77 -4.21 10.05
C ASN A 66 -18.70 -4.04 8.84
N TYR A 67 -18.14 -3.94 7.63
CA TYR A 67 -18.94 -3.81 6.42
C TYR A 67 -18.33 -4.53 5.21
N ALA A 68 -19.17 -4.85 4.24
CA ALA A 68 -18.79 -5.36 2.93
C ALA A 68 -19.39 -4.47 1.84
N THR A 69 -18.58 -4.06 0.87
CA THR A 69 -19.00 -3.21 -0.25
C THR A 69 -18.98 -3.98 -1.56
N TYR A 70 -19.95 -3.71 -2.43
CA TYR A 70 -20.10 -4.34 -3.74
C TYR A 70 -20.28 -3.26 -4.81
N ASP A 71 -19.23 -3.06 -5.62
CA ASP A 71 -19.27 -2.28 -6.86
C ASP A 71 -19.57 -3.23 -8.03
N LEU A 72 -20.70 -3.01 -8.71
CA LEU A 72 -21.18 -3.89 -9.77
C LEU A 72 -20.69 -3.41 -11.13
N TRP A 73 -20.28 -4.33 -12.02
CA TRP A 73 -19.82 -3.91 -13.35
C TRP A 73 -20.95 -3.42 -14.25
N GLN A 74 -22.18 -3.83 -13.95
CA GLN A 74 -23.39 -3.24 -14.49
C GLN A 74 -24.46 -3.22 -13.42
N ALA A 75 -25.37 -2.25 -13.52
CA ALA A 75 -26.50 -2.18 -12.61
C ALA A 75 -27.31 -3.49 -12.67
N SER A 76 -27.69 -3.98 -11.49
CA SER A 76 -28.35 -5.28 -11.34
C SER A 76 -29.54 -5.15 -10.40
N GLN A 77 -30.53 -6.02 -10.58
CA GLN A 77 -31.47 -6.34 -9.53
C GLN A 77 -30.76 -7.22 -8.51
N VAL A 78 -30.72 -6.77 -7.25
CA VAL A 78 -30.08 -7.47 -6.14
C VAL A 78 -31.18 -8.00 -5.23
N ASN A 79 -31.20 -9.31 -5.02
CA ASN A 79 -32.06 -9.95 -4.04
C ASN A 79 -31.20 -10.44 -2.87
N ILE A 80 -31.31 -9.75 -1.74
CA ILE A 80 -30.61 -10.10 -0.51
C ILE A 80 -31.58 -10.83 0.41
N THR A 81 -31.24 -12.05 0.79
CA THR A 81 -32.01 -12.86 1.73
C THR A 81 -31.11 -13.40 2.82
N GLY A 82 -31.62 -13.58 4.03
CA GLY A 82 -30.82 -14.14 5.10
C GLY A 82 -31.62 -14.47 6.34
N ASN A 83 -31.09 -15.39 7.14
CA ASN A 83 -31.58 -15.64 8.49
C ASN A 83 -30.63 -14.98 9.47
N LEU A 84 -31.17 -14.10 10.31
CA LEU A 84 -30.42 -13.33 11.28
C LEU A 84 -30.78 -13.79 12.69
N SER A 85 -29.78 -13.99 13.54
CA SER A 85 -29.98 -14.28 14.95
C SER A 85 -29.05 -13.39 15.75
N PHE A 86 -29.59 -12.35 16.37
CA PHE A 86 -28.82 -11.43 17.19
C PHE A 86 -28.96 -11.75 18.68
N ASP A 87 -27.84 -11.73 19.39
CA ASP A 87 -27.79 -11.64 20.83
C ASP A 87 -28.47 -10.34 21.28
N LYS A 88 -29.50 -10.52 22.11
CA LYS A 88 -30.28 -9.44 22.68
C LYS A 88 -29.44 -8.51 23.57
N LYS A 89 -28.30 -8.98 24.08
CA LYS A 89 -27.37 -8.19 24.90
C LYS A 89 -26.68 -7.08 24.10
N TYR A 90 -26.38 -7.31 22.82
CA TYR A 90 -25.48 -6.45 22.05
C TYR A 90 -26.13 -5.65 20.91
N GLN A 91 -27.46 -5.68 20.77
CA GLN A 91 -28.19 -4.83 19.81
C GLN A 91 -27.69 -4.97 18.37
N GLY A 92 -27.41 -6.20 17.94
CA GLY A 92 -26.97 -6.50 16.57
C GLY A 92 -27.98 -6.04 15.51
N SER A 93 -27.48 -5.53 14.39
CA SER A 93 -28.29 -5.20 13.22
C SER A 93 -27.49 -5.25 11.92
N ILE A 94 -28.18 -5.48 10.80
CA ILE A 94 -27.62 -5.32 9.46
C ILE A 94 -28.19 -4.06 8.82
N ASN A 95 -27.31 -3.12 8.46
CA ASN A 95 -27.66 -1.97 7.65
C ASN A 95 -27.26 -2.22 6.21
N ILE A 96 -28.20 -2.05 5.28
CA ILE A 96 -27.95 -2.10 3.85
C ILE A 96 -28.06 -0.68 3.30
N THR A 97 -26.97 -0.23 2.70
CA THR A 97 -26.85 1.08 2.08
C THR A 97 -26.78 0.89 0.57
N VAL A 98 -27.80 1.35 -0.14
CA VAL A 98 -27.86 1.28 -1.61
C VAL A 98 -27.53 2.65 -2.16
N ARG A 99 -26.61 2.72 -3.14
CA ARG A 99 -26.29 3.96 -3.87
C ARG A 99 -26.23 3.66 -5.37
N GLY A 100 -26.75 4.57 -6.18
CA GLY A 100 -26.58 4.49 -7.63
C GLY A 100 -27.77 5.01 -8.43
N ASP A 101 -27.79 4.62 -9.69
CA ASP A 101 -28.66 5.18 -10.73
C ASP A 101 -30.15 4.82 -10.56
N PHE A 102 -30.47 3.83 -9.72
CA PHE A 102 -31.85 3.31 -9.57
C PHE A 102 -32.43 3.50 -8.17
N MET A 103 -31.59 3.59 -7.15
CA MET A 103 -32.04 3.69 -5.76
C MET A 103 -30.95 4.33 -4.89
N ASN A 104 -31.38 5.15 -3.93
CA ASN A 104 -30.53 5.70 -2.89
C ASN A 104 -31.28 5.60 -1.56
N GLU A 105 -31.15 4.46 -0.90
CA GLU A 105 -31.86 4.13 0.34
C GLU A 105 -30.85 3.57 1.36
N GLU A 106 -31.17 3.71 2.64
CA GLU A 106 -30.53 2.95 3.70
C GLU A 106 -31.62 2.26 4.50
N ARG A 107 -31.45 0.96 4.76
CA ARG A 107 -32.41 0.15 5.49
C ARG A 107 -31.72 -0.71 6.53
N SER A 108 -32.23 -0.68 7.76
CA SER A 108 -31.73 -1.48 8.88
C SER A 108 -32.63 -2.68 9.16
N PHE A 109 -32.03 -3.83 9.44
CA PHE A 109 -32.67 -5.09 9.74
C PHE A 109 -32.22 -5.59 11.11
N THR A 110 -33.18 -5.68 12.03
CA THR A 110 -33.01 -6.20 13.40
C THR A 110 -33.85 -7.45 13.65
N GLY A 111 -34.72 -7.83 12.71
CA GLY A 111 -35.59 -9.01 12.78
C GLY A 111 -34.87 -10.28 12.35
N ALA A 112 -35.49 -11.43 12.63
CA ALA A 112 -34.88 -12.74 12.37
C ALA A 112 -34.74 -13.12 10.88
N LYS A 113 -35.41 -12.38 9.99
CA LYS A 113 -35.38 -12.62 8.55
C LYS A 113 -35.02 -11.34 7.82
N LEU A 114 -34.04 -11.43 6.93
CA LEU A 114 -33.69 -10.42 5.96
C LEU A 114 -34.23 -10.88 4.59
N ASP A 115 -34.99 -10.00 3.95
CA ASP A 115 -35.57 -10.20 2.62
C ASP A 115 -35.73 -8.83 1.98
N TYR A 116 -34.83 -8.51 1.04
CA TYR A 116 -34.78 -7.19 0.43
C TYR A 116 -34.37 -7.27 -1.04
N LEU A 117 -35.26 -6.79 -1.90
CA LEU A 117 -35.02 -6.63 -3.32
C LEU A 117 -34.86 -5.15 -3.65
N PHE A 118 -33.78 -4.82 -4.35
CA PHE A 118 -33.51 -3.46 -4.82
C PHE A 118 -32.71 -3.47 -6.13
N TYR A 119 -32.53 -2.29 -6.71
CA TYR A 119 -31.76 -2.09 -7.94
C TYR A 119 -30.57 -1.20 -7.63
N ALA A 120 -29.37 -1.62 -7.99
CA ALA A 120 -28.15 -0.92 -7.61
C ALA A 120 -27.06 -1.02 -8.67
N SER A 121 -26.20 -0.01 -8.74
CA SER A 121 -24.84 -0.10 -9.28
C SER A 121 -23.80 -0.28 -8.17
N TYR A 122 -24.13 0.11 -6.94
CA TYR A 122 -23.32 -0.10 -5.75
C TYR A 122 -24.20 -0.37 -4.51
N PHE A 123 -23.74 -1.24 -3.62
CA PHE A 123 -24.33 -1.35 -2.29
C PHE A 123 -23.30 -1.76 -1.23
N GLU A 124 -23.59 -1.41 0.01
CA GLU A 124 -22.83 -1.77 1.20
C GLU A 124 -23.74 -2.52 2.18
N VAL A 125 -23.20 -3.57 2.81
CA VAL A 125 -23.83 -4.30 3.90
C VAL A 125 -22.96 -4.14 5.14
N LYS A 126 -23.51 -3.50 6.17
CA LYS A 126 -22.83 -3.18 7.42
C LYS A 126 -23.45 -3.94 8.59
N TYR A 127 -22.60 -4.61 9.38
CA TYR A 127 -22.98 -5.29 10.60
C TYR A 127 -22.67 -4.40 11.80
N LEU A 128 -23.70 -3.89 12.46
CA LEU A 128 -23.57 -3.05 13.63
C LEU A 128 -23.81 -3.86 14.89
N THR A 129 -22.96 -3.68 15.89
CA THR A 129 -23.09 -4.30 17.20
C THR A 129 -22.52 -3.38 18.29
N SER A 130 -22.99 -3.56 19.53
CA SER A 130 -22.54 -2.80 20.70
C SER A 130 -21.65 -3.62 21.66
N VAL A 131 -21.15 -4.77 21.20
CA VAL A 131 -20.19 -5.62 21.92
C VAL A 131 -18.97 -4.81 22.34
N LYS A 132 -18.55 -4.97 23.60
CA LYS A 132 -17.31 -4.39 24.10
C LYS A 132 -16.13 -5.35 23.90
N PRO A 133 -14.90 -4.84 23.79
CA PRO A 133 -13.67 -5.62 23.67
C PRO A 133 -13.54 -6.85 24.59
N LEU A 134 -13.96 -6.72 25.84
CA LEU A 134 -13.81 -7.77 26.86
C LEU A 134 -14.96 -8.79 26.85
N GLU A 135 -16.03 -8.51 26.11
CA GLU A 135 -17.27 -9.30 26.07
C GLU A 135 -17.49 -9.97 24.70
N VAL A 136 -16.47 -9.93 23.84
CA VAL A 136 -16.47 -10.47 22.48
C VAL A 136 -16.76 -11.95 22.42
N TRP A 137 -16.16 -12.70 23.34
CA TRP A 137 -16.34 -14.14 23.47
C TRP A 137 -17.78 -14.51 23.85
N ASP A 138 -18.56 -13.55 24.36
CA ASP A 138 -19.95 -13.74 24.74
C ASP A 138 -20.93 -13.35 23.61
N ASN A 139 -20.45 -12.85 22.46
CA ASN A 139 -21.33 -12.52 21.34
C ASN A 139 -21.87 -13.81 20.68
N GLU A 140 -23.16 -13.83 20.39
CA GLU A 140 -23.84 -14.96 19.73
C GLU A 140 -24.56 -14.53 18.42
N ASP A 141 -24.26 -13.33 17.92
CA ASP A 141 -24.78 -12.80 16.67
C ASP A 141 -24.39 -13.72 15.49
N THR A 142 -25.33 -14.45 14.94
CA THR A 142 -25.13 -15.45 13.88
C THR A 142 -26.00 -15.14 12.68
N PHE A 143 -25.41 -15.07 11.50
CA PHE A 143 -26.18 -14.89 10.27
C PHE A 143 -25.48 -15.44 9.03
N VAL A 144 -26.31 -15.80 8.06
CA VAL A 144 -25.92 -16.08 6.68
C VAL A 144 -26.81 -15.25 5.78
N ILE A 145 -26.20 -14.40 4.98
CA ILE A 145 -26.85 -13.52 4.01
C ILE A 145 -26.41 -13.94 2.62
N GLU A 146 -27.38 -14.27 1.78
CA GLU A 146 -27.19 -14.65 0.38
C GLU A 146 -27.61 -13.48 -0.51
N ILE A 147 -26.78 -13.20 -1.52
CA ILE A 147 -26.92 -12.07 -2.44
C ILE A 147 -26.97 -12.62 -3.85
N MET A 148 -28.16 -12.60 -4.45
CA MET A 148 -28.39 -13.05 -5.83
C MET A 148 -28.53 -11.83 -6.75
N LEU A 149 -27.75 -11.80 -7.84
CA LEU A 149 -27.81 -10.74 -8.84
C LEU A 149 -28.48 -11.22 -10.12
N SER A 150 -29.39 -10.42 -10.65
CA SER A 150 -30.05 -10.64 -11.94
C SER A 150 -30.11 -9.36 -12.76
N ASP A 151 -30.43 -9.47 -14.04
CA ASP A 151 -30.65 -8.30 -14.89
C ASP A 151 -31.75 -7.41 -14.32
N VAL A 152 -31.60 -6.10 -14.51
CA VAL A 152 -32.64 -5.13 -14.18
C VAL A 152 -33.79 -5.32 -15.18
N PRO A 153 -35.05 -5.47 -14.73
CA PRO A 153 -36.20 -5.56 -15.63
C PRO A 153 -36.34 -4.34 -16.56
N ASP A 154 -36.77 -4.56 -17.81
CA ASP A 154 -36.87 -3.51 -18.84
C ASP A 154 -37.82 -2.35 -18.48
N ASP A 155 -38.76 -2.57 -17.54
CA ASP A 155 -39.71 -1.56 -17.05
C ASP A 155 -39.15 -0.67 -15.93
N VAL A 156 -37.97 -1.00 -15.39
CA VAL A 156 -37.29 -0.22 -14.36
C VAL A 156 -36.35 0.78 -15.03
N THR A 157 -36.65 2.06 -14.89
CA THR A 157 -35.86 3.14 -15.48
C THR A 157 -34.95 3.82 -14.44
N PRO A 158 -33.72 4.21 -14.80
CA PRO A 158 -32.85 4.99 -13.93
C PRO A 158 -33.51 6.30 -13.47
N ILE A 159 -33.23 6.72 -12.24
CA ILE A 159 -33.67 7.99 -11.69
C ILE A 159 -32.97 9.14 -12.44
N PRO A 160 -33.70 10.00 -13.16
CA PRO A 160 -33.08 11.07 -13.94
C PRO A 160 -32.27 12.04 -13.04
N GLY A 161 -30.99 12.20 -13.34
CA GLY A 161 -30.08 13.10 -12.62
C GLY A 161 -29.28 12.48 -11.47
N MET A 162 -29.51 11.20 -11.13
CA MET A 162 -28.57 10.39 -10.34
C MET A 162 -27.72 9.57 -11.30
N HIS A 163 -26.63 10.14 -11.82
CA HIS A 163 -25.59 9.36 -12.49
C HIS A 163 -24.42 9.25 -11.52
N THR A 164 -24.13 8.03 -11.07
CA THR A 164 -22.84 7.71 -10.44
C THR A 164 -22.04 6.84 -11.39
N ASP A 165 -21.62 7.41 -12.52
CA ASP A 165 -20.51 6.83 -13.29
C ASP A 165 -19.22 7.63 -13.00
N PRO A 166 -18.11 6.96 -12.67
CA PRO A 166 -16.79 7.57 -12.78
C PRO A 166 -16.52 7.92 -14.26
N PRO A 167 -15.86 9.05 -14.56
CA PRO A 167 -15.89 9.65 -15.89
C PRO A 167 -15.25 8.76 -16.96
N ARG A 168 -16.06 8.20 -17.87
CA ARG A 168 -15.61 7.75 -19.19
C ARG A 168 -15.83 8.86 -20.20
N VAL A 169 -14.74 9.44 -20.71
CA VAL A 169 -14.79 10.31 -21.90
C VAL A 169 -14.94 9.40 -23.15
N PRO A 170 -15.98 9.55 -23.98
CA PRO A 170 -16.06 8.85 -25.26
C PRO A 170 -15.12 9.50 -26.27
N ILE A 171 -14.21 8.70 -26.84
CA ILE A 171 -13.43 9.08 -28.02
C ILE A 171 -14.41 9.24 -29.19
N THR A 172 -14.64 10.47 -29.64
CA THR A 172 -15.25 10.72 -30.95
C THR A 172 -14.38 11.69 -31.75
N SER A 173 -13.81 11.14 -32.82
CA SER A 173 -13.06 11.85 -33.85
C SER A 173 -13.94 12.84 -34.61
N ARG A 174 -13.69 14.15 -34.47
CA ARG A 174 -13.99 15.15 -35.51
C ARG A 174 -12.96 16.26 -35.47
N GLN A 175 -12.11 16.34 -36.50
CA GLN A 175 -11.39 17.56 -36.85
C GLN A 175 -12.38 18.66 -37.27
N PRO A 176 -12.14 19.90 -36.84
CA PRO A 176 -12.19 21.01 -37.79
C PRO A 176 -10.90 21.83 -37.80
N GLU A 177 -10.56 22.32 -38.99
CA GLU A 177 -9.34 23.04 -39.36
C GLU A 177 -9.09 24.34 -38.58
N LEU A 178 -7.80 24.64 -38.42
CA LEU A 178 -7.25 25.85 -37.80
C LEU A 178 -7.18 27.00 -38.83
N PRO A 179 -7.62 28.24 -38.52
CA PRO A 179 -7.19 29.42 -39.25
C PRO A 179 -5.87 29.94 -38.67
N THR A 180 -4.86 30.01 -39.52
CA THR A 180 -3.55 30.61 -39.27
C THR A 180 -3.65 32.14 -39.24
N THR A 181 -3.14 32.79 -38.19
CA THR A 181 -2.59 34.15 -38.29
C THR A 181 -1.46 34.36 -37.27
N PRO A 182 -0.32 34.97 -37.68
CA PRO A 182 0.84 35.15 -36.82
C PRO A 182 0.83 36.53 -36.15
N VAL A 183 1.19 36.61 -34.86
CA VAL A 183 1.55 37.87 -34.21
C VAL A 183 2.89 37.74 -33.49
N LYS A 184 3.71 38.76 -33.72
CA LYS A 184 5.15 38.88 -33.50
C LYS A 184 5.57 38.88 -32.04
N GLN A 185 6.68 38.20 -31.75
CA GLN A 185 7.49 38.34 -30.54
C GLN A 185 8.07 39.75 -30.40
N ALA A 186 8.06 40.27 -29.16
CA ALA A 186 8.97 41.32 -28.72
C ALA A 186 9.92 40.74 -27.68
N SER A 187 11.22 40.87 -27.94
CA SER A 187 12.33 40.38 -27.14
C SER A 187 12.67 41.35 -26.00
N ALA A 188 12.95 40.82 -24.80
CA ALA A 188 13.95 41.37 -23.91
C ALA A 188 14.49 40.27 -22.97
N ALA A 189 15.81 40.15 -22.91
CA ALA A 189 16.59 39.35 -21.97
C ALA A 189 17.75 40.23 -21.45
N PRO A 190 18.55 39.81 -20.46
CA PRO A 190 18.26 39.03 -19.24
C PRO A 190 18.74 39.78 -17.98
N THR A 191 18.39 39.32 -16.78
CA THR A 191 19.19 39.64 -15.58
C THR A 191 19.35 38.37 -14.75
N THR A 192 20.58 37.88 -14.74
CA THR A 192 21.05 36.65 -14.11
C THR A 192 21.14 36.82 -12.59
N VAL A 193 20.37 36.00 -11.86
CA VAL A 193 20.71 35.55 -10.51
C VAL A 193 20.84 34.04 -10.60
N GLN A 194 22.04 33.53 -10.30
CA GLN A 194 22.32 32.10 -10.24
C GLN A 194 21.52 31.48 -9.09
N VAL A 195 20.51 30.68 -9.44
CA VAL A 195 19.82 29.78 -8.52
C VAL A 195 20.44 28.41 -8.75
N ALA A 196 20.96 27.82 -7.66
CA ALA A 196 21.40 26.44 -7.63
C ALA A 196 20.29 25.54 -8.21
N THR A 197 20.67 24.66 -9.11
CA THR A 197 19.79 23.76 -9.85
C THR A 197 19.01 22.86 -8.90
N ALA A 198 17.79 23.26 -8.54
CA ALA A 198 16.75 22.35 -8.11
C ALA A 198 16.31 21.53 -9.33
N VAL A 199 16.42 20.21 -9.23
CA VAL A 199 15.92 19.26 -10.21
C VAL A 199 14.43 19.56 -10.44
N PRO A 200 13.98 19.74 -11.70
CA PRO A 200 12.57 20.00 -11.98
C PRO A 200 11.75 18.73 -11.69
N PRO A 201 10.65 18.80 -10.91
CA PRO A 201 9.73 17.69 -10.77
C PRO A 201 8.78 17.69 -11.97
N THR A 202 9.20 17.05 -13.05
CA THR A 202 8.26 16.65 -14.12
C THR A 202 7.95 15.18 -13.97
N THR A 203 6.65 14.92 -13.83
CA THR A 203 5.90 13.68 -14.10
C THR A 203 6.12 12.49 -13.16
N VAL A 204 5.00 12.09 -12.55
CA VAL A 204 4.61 10.79 -11.99
C VAL A 204 5.56 9.64 -12.36
N ASN A 205 5.95 8.85 -11.35
CA ASN A 205 6.54 7.50 -11.43
C ASN A 205 8.09 7.39 -11.44
N ARG A 206 8.82 7.91 -10.44
CA ARG A 206 10.28 7.63 -10.35
C ARG A 206 10.91 7.46 -8.97
N TYR A 207 10.19 7.65 -7.86
CA TYR A 207 10.84 7.64 -6.55
C TYR A 207 11.49 6.29 -6.20
N CYS A 208 10.88 5.18 -6.64
CA CYS A 208 11.31 3.82 -6.33
C CYS A 208 11.17 2.85 -7.51
N ASN A 209 11.57 3.25 -8.73
CA ASN A 209 11.48 2.33 -9.87
C ASN A 209 12.45 1.15 -9.69
N CYS A 210 11.86 -0.04 -9.56
CA CYS A 210 12.52 -1.33 -9.44
C CYS A 210 12.02 -2.32 -10.51
N ALA A 211 11.43 -1.81 -11.60
CA ALA A 211 10.83 -2.63 -12.65
C ALA A 211 11.88 -3.49 -13.38
N ILE A 212 11.47 -4.69 -13.77
CA ILE A 212 12.24 -5.59 -14.63
C ILE A 212 11.49 -5.71 -15.96
N VAL A 213 12.19 -5.45 -17.07
CA VAL A 213 11.65 -5.55 -18.43
C VAL A 213 12.55 -6.50 -19.22
N ASP A 214 11.94 -7.49 -19.87
CA ASP A 214 12.64 -8.52 -20.65
C ASP A 214 13.77 -9.25 -19.87
N GLY A 215 13.56 -9.44 -18.56
CA GLY A 215 14.51 -10.10 -17.68
C GLY A 215 15.69 -9.24 -17.23
N TRP A 216 15.66 -7.93 -17.48
CA TRP A 216 16.71 -6.99 -17.09
C TRP A 216 16.17 -5.72 -16.40
N PHE A 217 17.05 -5.00 -15.71
CA PHE A 217 16.74 -3.77 -14.97
C PHE A 217 16.31 -2.64 -15.89
N ASP A 218 15.16 -2.01 -15.61
CA ASP A 218 14.64 -0.86 -16.36
C ASP A 218 15.17 0.47 -15.79
N ASP A 219 16.25 0.99 -16.38
CA ASP A 219 16.87 2.26 -15.98
C ASP A 219 17.35 2.26 -14.51
N TRP A 220 17.91 1.12 -14.06
CA TRP A 220 18.44 0.97 -12.72
C TRP A 220 19.64 0.04 -12.55
N ASP A 221 20.46 0.34 -11.54
CA ASP A 221 21.68 -0.41 -11.19
C ASP A 221 21.57 -1.04 -9.79
N PRO A 222 21.66 -2.37 -9.65
CA PRO A 222 21.67 -3.04 -8.35
C PRO A 222 22.81 -2.63 -7.42
N ALA A 223 23.91 -2.09 -7.95
CA ALA A 223 25.01 -1.59 -7.14
C ALA A 223 24.63 -0.35 -6.32
N GLU A 224 23.51 0.31 -6.65
CA GLU A 224 22.96 1.45 -5.92
C GLU A 224 22.07 1.06 -4.74
N ILE A 225 21.76 -0.24 -4.57
CA ILE A 225 21.02 -0.76 -3.41
C ILE A 225 21.90 -0.70 -2.17
N TRP A 226 21.33 -0.24 -1.06
CA TRP A 226 22.03 -0.03 0.18
C TRP A 226 21.22 -0.56 1.38
N VAL A 227 21.31 -1.87 1.62
CA VAL A 227 20.57 -2.56 2.69
C VAL A 227 21.50 -3.36 3.58
N ASP A 228 21.02 -3.72 4.76
CA ASP A 228 21.67 -4.72 5.60
C ASP A 228 20.86 -6.01 5.52
N THR A 229 21.41 -7.04 4.91
CA THR A 229 20.71 -8.30 4.68
C THR A 229 21.35 -9.43 5.47
N VAL A 230 20.56 -10.18 6.22
CA VAL A 230 20.97 -11.45 6.82
C VAL A 230 20.23 -12.58 6.10
N ILE A 231 21.00 -13.44 5.44
CA ILE A 231 20.49 -14.58 4.72
C ILE A 231 20.43 -15.77 5.68
N LEU A 232 19.23 -16.29 5.91
CA LEU A 232 19.02 -17.56 6.59
C LEU A 232 18.96 -18.65 5.53
N LEU A 233 20.00 -19.46 5.44
CA LEU A 233 20.08 -20.56 4.48
C LEU A 233 19.79 -21.88 5.20
N ASP A 234 18.65 -22.49 4.88
CA ASP A 234 18.33 -23.85 5.28
C ASP A 234 19.39 -24.82 4.73
N THR A 235 19.94 -25.65 5.60
CA THR A 235 20.93 -26.68 5.25
C THR A 235 20.47 -28.08 5.64
N SER A 236 19.18 -28.26 5.94
CA SER A 236 18.57 -29.53 6.31
C SER A 236 18.56 -30.57 5.19
N ALA A 237 18.13 -31.79 5.54
CA ALA A 237 17.93 -32.86 4.57
C ALA A 237 16.89 -32.48 3.50
N SER A 238 15.89 -31.65 3.84
CA SER A 238 14.81 -31.21 2.95
C SER A 238 15.31 -30.38 1.76
N MET A 239 16.42 -29.67 1.93
CA MET A 239 16.97 -28.84 0.85
C MET A 239 17.57 -29.67 -0.30
N GLY A 240 18.04 -30.89 -0.04
CA GLY A 240 18.61 -31.78 -1.07
C GLY A 240 19.55 -31.04 -2.05
N ASP A 241 19.29 -31.22 -3.34
CA ASP A 241 20.01 -30.57 -4.44
C ASP A 241 19.77 -29.05 -4.50
N SER A 242 18.62 -28.57 -4.00
CA SER A 242 18.28 -27.14 -3.96
C SER A 242 19.20 -26.32 -3.05
N LEU A 243 20.00 -26.94 -2.17
CA LEU A 243 21.02 -26.23 -1.40
C LEU A 243 22.07 -25.58 -2.31
N GLU A 244 22.53 -26.28 -3.35
CA GLU A 244 23.51 -25.73 -4.29
C GLU A 244 22.89 -24.63 -5.18
N GLU A 245 21.61 -24.79 -5.55
CA GLU A 245 20.85 -23.74 -6.24
C GLU A 245 20.71 -22.48 -5.40
N ALA A 246 20.40 -22.63 -4.10
CA ALA A 246 20.30 -21.51 -3.16
C ALA A 246 21.65 -20.78 -2.99
N LYS A 247 22.77 -21.51 -2.89
CA LYS A 247 24.10 -20.90 -2.85
C LYS A 247 24.42 -20.14 -4.14
N SER A 248 24.11 -20.72 -5.30
CA SER A 248 24.28 -20.09 -6.61
C SER A 248 23.46 -18.80 -6.73
N LEU A 249 22.19 -18.83 -6.30
CA LEU A 249 21.30 -17.68 -6.21
C LEU A 249 21.93 -16.56 -5.38
N ILE A 250 22.39 -16.88 -4.16
CA ILE A 250 23.05 -15.92 -3.25
C ILE A 250 24.26 -15.28 -3.93
N THR A 251 25.22 -16.09 -4.37
CA THR A 251 26.47 -15.57 -4.98
C THR A 251 26.20 -14.75 -6.24
N SER A 252 25.18 -15.11 -7.02
CA SER A 252 24.82 -14.41 -8.25
C SER A 252 24.30 -13.00 -8.00
N PHE A 253 23.35 -12.79 -7.07
CA PHE A 253 22.88 -11.43 -6.81
C PHE A 253 23.93 -10.59 -6.06
N ILE A 254 24.73 -11.20 -5.17
CA ILE A 254 25.81 -10.48 -4.46
C ILE A 254 26.85 -9.95 -5.46
N SER A 255 27.10 -10.68 -6.56
CA SER A 255 28.03 -10.24 -7.59
C SER A 255 27.64 -8.93 -8.28
N LEU A 256 26.35 -8.57 -8.25
CA LEU A 256 25.83 -7.31 -8.81
C LEU A 256 25.63 -6.21 -7.76
N MET A 257 25.68 -6.55 -6.47
CA MET A 257 25.55 -5.57 -5.39
C MET A 257 26.90 -4.98 -4.99
N LYS A 258 26.90 -3.73 -4.54
CA LYS A 258 28.10 -3.11 -3.97
C LYS A 258 28.19 -3.43 -2.48
N THR A 259 29.21 -4.18 -2.06
CA THR A 259 29.45 -4.56 -0.65
C THR A 259 30.70 -3.91 -0.03
N ASP A 260 31.43 -3.14 -0.85
CA ASP A 260 32.61 -2.38 -0.45
C ASP A 260 32.20 -1.16 0.40
N VAL A 261 32.51 -1.24 1.69
CA VAL A 261 32.16 -0.23 2.71
C VAL A 261 32.83 1.13 2.51
N SER A 262 33.78 1.25 1.57
CA SER A 262 34.37 2.54 1.19
C SER A 262 33.54 3.32 0.16
N ALA A 263 32.54 2.67 -0.45
CA ALA A 263 31.63 3.33 -1.39
C ALA A 263 30.59 4.19 -0.68
N ASN A 264 29.99 5.14 -1.40
CA ASN A 264 28.92 5.99 -0.87
C ASN A 264 27.62 5.20 -0.58
N LEU A 265 27.29 4.26 -1.47
CA LEU A 265 26.18 3.33 -1.32
C LEU A 265 26.77 1.92 -1.31
N TYR A 266 26.45 1.16 -0.27
CA TYR A 266 26.85 -0.23 -0.15
C TYR A 266 25.82 -1.01 0.66
N SER A 267 25.81 -2.31 0.50
CA SER A 267 25.02 -3.24 1.30
C SER A 267 25.93 -4.11 2.16
N ARG A 268 25.46 -4.47 3.36
CA ARG A 268 26.17 -5.41 4.24
C ARG A 268 25.43 -6.73 4.25
N ILE A 269 26.14 -7.83 4.03
CA ILE A 269 25.51 -9.14 3.86
C ILE A 269 26.06 -10.12 4.89
N GLY A 270 25.17 -10.65 5.73
CA GLY A 270 25.42 -11.75 6.63
C GLY A 270 24.80 -13.03 6.09
N VAL A 271 25.40 -14.18 6.45
CA VAL A 271 24.88 -15.49 6.08
C VAL A 271 24.92 -16.39 7.30
N ILE A 272 23.80 -17.03 7.58
CA ILE A 272 23.62 -18.01 8.64
C ILE A 272 23.15 -19.31 8.00
N ALA A 273 23.95 -20.37 8.14
CA ALA A 273 23.55 -21.72 7.77
C ALA A 273 22.72 -22.33 8.92
N LEU A 274 21.57 -22.89 8.58
CA LEU A 274 20.54 -23.28 9.54
C LEU A 274 20.13 -24.75 9.37
N SER A 275 20.36 -25.54 10.41
CA SER A 275 19.88 -26.91 10.56
C SER A 275 19.26 -27.08 11.97
N ASP A 276 19.59 -28.15 12.68
CA ASP A 276 19.39 -28.27 14.13
C ASP A 276 20.37 -27.39 14.93
N ILE A 277 21.43 -26.90 14.27
CA ILE A 277 22.37 -25.91 14.77
C ILE A 277 22.30 -24.60 13.97
N VAL A 278 22.86 -23.52 14.53
CA VAL A 278 22.94 -22.19 13.92
C VAL A 278 24.41 -21.85 13.71
N GLU A 279 24.82 -21.72 12.46
CA GLU A 279 26.21 -21.44 12.08
C GLU A 279 26.30 -20.08 11.38
N VAL A 280 26.94 -19.10 12.02
CA VAL A 280 27.21 -17.79 11.39
C VAL A 280 28.41 -17.96 10.45
N VAL A 281 28.14 -17.88 9.14
CA VAL A 281 29.15 -18.03 8.08
C VAL A 281 29.79 -16.68 7.76
N TYR A 282 28.96 -15.66 7.56
CA TYR A 282 29.37 -14.27 7.38
C TYR A 282 28.59 -13.37 8.34
N ASN A 283 29.27 -12.40 8.92
CA ASN A 283 28.69 -11.46 9.88
C ASN A 283 28.69 -10.05 9.29
N LEU A 284 27.69 -9.77 8.45
CA LEU A 284 27.51 -8.50 7.74
C LEU A 284 28.74 -8.05 6.94
N ASN A 285 29.52 -9.01 6.44
CA ASN A 285 30.81 -8.79 5.79
C ASN A 285 31.06 -9.67 4.56
N MET A 286 30.03 -10.36 4.04
CA MET A 286 30.15 -11.11 2.78
C MET A 286 30.29 -10.15 1.59
N SER A 287 31.14 -10.52 0.63
CA SER A 287 31.41 -9.78 -0.59
C SER A 287 31.32 -10.65 -1.84
N SER A 288 31.47 -10.06 -3.02
CA SER A 288 31.42 -10.78 -4.30
C SER A 288 32.65 -11.67 -4.56
N THR A 289 33.70 -11.57 -3.75
CA THR A 289 34.87 -12.46 -3.83
C THR A 289 34.77 -13.67 -2.93
N ASP A 290 33.76 -13.72 -2.07
CA ASP A 290 33.52 -14.80 -1.13
C ASP A 290 32.63 -15.89 -1.74
N ASP A 291 32.72 -17.11 -1.21
CA ASP A 291 31.91 -18.26 -1.63
C ASP A 291 31.15 -18.89 -0.46
N LEU A 292 30.33 -19.89 -0.77
CA LEU A 292 29.52 -20.65 0.19
C LEU A 292 29.86 -22.15 0.17
N ASP A 293 31.01 -22.54 -0.38
CA ASP A 293 31.40 -23.95 -0.57
C ASP A 293 31.62 -24.66 0.77
N MET A 294 31.98 -23.90 1.81
CA MET A 294 32.14 -24.37 3.18
C MET A 294 30.84 -24.86 3.80
N ILE A 295 29.68 -24.38 3.34
CA ILE A 295 28.37 -24.77 3.87
C ILE A 295 28.04 -26.17 3.36
N LYS A 296 27.80 -27.11 4.26
CA LYS A 296 27.43 -28.49 3.93
C LYS A 296 26.00 -28.78 4.35
N GLN A 297 25.37 -29.70 3.62
CA GLN A 297 24.06 -30.21 4.00
C GLN A 297 24.18 -31.04 5.28
N HIS A 298 23.27 -30.81 6.21
CA HIS A 298 23.09 -31.58 7.43
C HIS A 298 21.94 -32.57 7.23
N ASN A 299 22.14 -33.81 7.65
CA ASN A 299 21.13 -34.86 7.51
C ASN A 299 20.12 -34.83 8.68
N VAL A 300 19.37 -33.73 8.78
CA VAL A 300 18.34 -33.51 9.81
C VAL A 300 17.02 -33.07 9.17
N ASP A 301 15.91 -33.57 9.70
CA ASP A 301 14.56 -33.31 9.16
C ASP A 301 13.88 -32.08 9.77
N LYS A 302 14.47 -31.50 10.83
CA LYS A 302 13.92 -30.36 11.55
C LYS A 302 14.97 -29.30 11.73
N ILE A 303 14.58 -28.05 11.45
CA ILE A 303 15.41 -26.88 11.61
C ILE A 303 14.93 -25.99 12.75
N ASN A 304 15.86 -25.29 13.39
CA ASN A 304 15.56 -24.37 14.48
C ASN A 304 15.44 -22.91 13.97
N VAL A 305 14.41 -22.64 13.16
CA VAL A 305 14.16 -21.31 12.57
C VAL A 305 14.14 -20.20 13.62
N GLY A 306 13.53 -20.44 14.78
CA GLY A 306 13.54 -19.49 15.90
C GLY A 306 14.94 -19.08 16.34
N ALA A 307 15.86 -20.04 16.49
CA ALA A 307 17.25 -19.73 16.83
C ALA A 307 17.98 -18.99 15.69
N GLY A 308 17.68 -19.34 14.43
CA GLY A 308 18.21 -18.62 13.25
C GLY A 308 17.77 -17.16 13.21
N VAL A 309 16.47 -16.89 13.43
CA VAL A 309 15.93 -15.53 13.53
C VAL A 309 16.60 -14.77 14.67
N GLN A 310 16.72 -15.37 15.85
CA GLN A 310 17.39 -14.71 17.00
C GLN A 310 18.86 -14.39 16.70
N ALA A 311 19.57 -15.28 15.99
CA ALA A 311 20.93 -15.01 15.55
C ALA A 311 21.00 -13.88 14.53
N ALA A 312 20.04 -13.77 13.61
CA ALA A 312 19.94 -12.67 12.66
C ALA A 312 19.67 -11.33 13.36
N LEU A 313 18.72 -11.29 14.30
CA LEU A 313 18.42 -10.09 15.09
C LEU A 313 19.64 -9.63 15.90
N LYS A 314 20.33 -10.57 16.55
CA LYS A 314 21.58 -10.30 17.26
C LYS A 314 22.68 -9.80 16.30
N MET A 315 22.75 -10.32 15.08
CA MET A 315 23.71 -9.89 14.07
C MET A 315 23.48 -8.43 13.68
N PHE A 316 22.21 -8.02 13.49
CA PHE A 316 21.87 -6.62 13.26
C PHE A 316 22.22 -5.73 14.45
N GLU A 317 21.92 -6.19 15.68
CA GLU A 317 22.25 -5.47 16.91
C GLU A 317 23.75 -5.24 17.08
N ASP A 318 24.55 -6.31 16.98
CA ASP A 318 26.01 -6.24 17.02
C ASP A 318 26.56 -5.38 15.86
N GLY A 319 25.91 -5.45 14.70
CA GLY A 319 26.23 -4.68 13.49
C GLY A 319 26.10 -3.17 13.64
N MET A 320 25.33 -2.68 14.63
CA MET A 320 25.25 -1.25 14.95
C MET A 320 26.55 -0.70 15.55
N SER A 321 27.38 -1.55 16.14
CA SER A 321 28.66 -1.16 16.72
C SER A 321 29.82 -1.20 15.71
N MET A 322 29.57 -1.63 14.47
CA MET A 322 30.61 -1.71 13.44
C MET A 322 30.90 -0.35 12.81
N PRO A 323 32.15 -0.07 12.38
CA PRO A 323 32.47 1.16 11.64
C PRO A 323 31.69 1.34 10.33
N SER A 324 31.18 0.25 9.77
CA SER A 324 30.35 0.20 8.56
C SER A 324 28.85 0.39 8.85
N TYR A 325 28.47 0.72 10.09
CA TYR A 325 27.07 0.99 10.42
C TYR A 325 26.58 2.27 9.76
N ARG A 326 25.33 2.25 9.31
CA ARG A 326 24.61 3.36 8.71
C ARG A 326 23.25 3.46 9.38
N GLU A 327 22.97 4.61 9.98
CA GLU A 327 21.66 4.88 10.57
C GLU A 327 20.55 4.75 9.50
N ASN A 328 19.35 4.36 9.93
CA ASN A 328 18.16 4.25 9.10
C ASN A 328 18.30 3.35 7.85
N THR A 329 19.28 2.44 7.81
CA THR A 329 19.38 1.44 6.73
C THR A 329 18.34 0.35 6.92
N ARG A 330 17.66 -0.05 5.85
CA ARG A 330 16.69 -1.14 5.90
C ARG A 330 17.39 -2.47 6.23
N GLN A 331 16.85 -3.16 7.25
CA GLN A 331 17.27 -4.50 7.63
C GLN A 331 16.36 -5.54 6.98
N ILE A 332 16.98 -6.54 6.34
CA ILE A 332 16.27 -7.58 5.59
C ILE A 332 16.71 -8.97 6.09
N ILE A 333 15.77 -9.80 6.50
CA ILE A 333 15.99 -11.23 6.67
C ILE A 333 15.56 -11.91 5.38
N TYR A 334 16.51 -12.52 4.65
CA TYR A 334 16.19 -13.31 3.46
C TYR A 334 16.29 -14.80 3.79
N TYR A 335 15.15 -15.46 3.91
CA TYR A 335 15.06 -16.85 4.31
C TYR A 335 14.84 -17.77 3.12
N LEU A 336 15.81 -18.64 2.87
CA LEU A 336 15.84 -19.62 1.79
C LEU A 336 15.65 -21.01 2.40
N THR A 337 14.51 -21.67 2.15
CA THR A 337 14.16 -22.92 2.83
C THR A 337 13.29 -23.84 2.00
N ASN A 338 13.28 -25.12 2.33
CA ASN A 338 12.28 -26.12 1.90
C ASN A 338 11.72 -26.88 3.12
N SER A 339 11.82 -26.28 4.31
CA SER A 339 11.50 -26.93 5.56
C SER A 339 10.38 -26.21 6.28
N ALA A 340 9.51 -26.99 6.91
CA ALA A 340 8.45 -26.43 7.72
C ALA A 340 9.01 -25.65 8.92
N PRO A 341 8.46 -24.46 9.21
CA PRO A 341 8.96 -23.64 10.29
C PRO A 341 8.69 -24.28 11.65
N SER A 342 9.62 -24.12 12.60
CA SER A 342 9.40 -24.56 13.99
C SER A 342 8.41 -23.63 14.71
N THR A 343 7.86 -24.08 15.85
CA THR A 343 6.75 -23.38 16.54
C THR A 343 7.15 -22.11 17.30
N ASN A 344 8.44 -21.78 17.38
CA ASN A 344 8.93 -20.66 18.19
C ASN A 344 9.57 -19.59 17.29
N MET A 345 8.88 -18.46 17.12
CA MET A 345 9.26 -17.37 16.20
C MET A 345 9.37 -16.02 16.93
N ASN A 346 9.81 -16.05 18.19
CA ASN A 346 9.94 -14.85 19.01
C ASN A 346 10.73 -13.77 18.28
N GLY A 347 10.26 -12.52 18.34
CA GLY A 347 10.93 -11.35 17.79
C GLY A 347 10.74 -11.12 16.29
N ILE A 348 10.23 -12.08 15.49
CA ILE A 348 10.05 -11.84 14.04
C ILE A 348 8.96 -10.80 13.76
N ASN A 349 7.88 -10.81 14.52
CA ASN A 349 6.79 -9.84 14.38
C ASN A 349 7.21 -8.46 14.88
N ASP A 350 8.01 -8.40 15.95
CA ASP A 350 8.56 -7.14 16.47
C ASP A 350 9.55 -6.55 15.46
N PHE A 351 10.39 -7.38 14.83
CA PHE A 351 11.29 -6.99 13.74
C PHE A 351 10.50 -6.39 12.57
N LYS A 352 9.44 -7.07 12.10
CA LYS A 352 8.57 -6.54 11.04
C LYS A 352 7.90 -5.22 11.44
N SER A 353 7.39 -5.14 12.67
CA SER A 353 6.75 -3.93 13.21
C SER A 353 7.72 -2.76 13.37
N GLY A 354 9.01 -3.04 13.57
CA GLY A 354 10.09 -2.05 13.57
C GLY A 354 10.58 -1.63 12.19
N GLY A 355 9.93 -2.09 11.11
CA GLY A 355 10.31 -1.81 9.74
C GLY A 355 11.32 -2.80 9.14
N GLY A 356 11.64 -3.90 9.82
CA GLY A 356 12.40 -4.99 9.21
C GLY A 356 11.59 -5.69 8.11
N ILE A 357 12.25 -6.13 7.04
CA ILE A 357 11.59 -6.90 5.97
C ILE A 357 12.05 -8.35 6.06
N VAL A 358 11.10 -9.28 5.96
CA VAL A 358 11.34 -10.71 5.93
C VAL A 358 10.92 -11.24 4.57
N ILE A 359 11.89 -11.62 3.76
CA ILE A 359 11.67 -12.25 2.46
C ILE A 359 11.80 -13.76 2.66
N VAL A 360 10.82 -14.52 2.21
CA VAL A 360 10.85 -15.99 2.32
C VAL A 360 10.73 -16.58 0.92
N ASN A 361 11.74 -17.37 0.53
CA ASN A 361 11.69 -18.21 -0.66
C ASN A 361 11.58 -19.68 -0.24
N ASP A 362 10.45 -20.29 -0.56
CA ASP A 362 10.17 -21.71 -0.38
C ASP A 362 10.62 -22.49 -1.63
N PHE A 363 11.69 -23.29 -1.50
CA PHE A 363 12.23 -24.11 -2.60
C PHE A 363 11.36 -25.34 -2.81
N VAL A 364 10.24 -25.14 -3.48
CA VAL A 364 9.30 -26.21 -3.79
C VAL A 364 9.87 -27.07 -4.92
N LEU A 365 10.16 -28.35 -4.62
CA LEU A 365 10.53 -29.34 -5.63
C LEU A 365 9.38 -29.55 -6.64
N GLU A 366 9.69 -29.92 -7.88
CA GLU A 366 8.72 -30.09 -8.97
C GLU A 366 7.53 -31.01 -8.54
N GLY A 367 6.31 -30.48 -8.55
CA GLY A 367 5.09 -31.16 -8.09
C GLY A 367 4.82 -31.09 -6.57
N GLY A 368 5.62 -30.35 -5.81
CA GLY A 368 5.43 -30.09 -4.39
C GLY A 368 4.35 -29.05 -4.08
N VAL A 369 3.87 -29.04 -2.84
CA VAL A 369 2.91 -28.06 -2.33
C VAL A 369 3.65 -27.07 -1.42
N PRO A 370 3.51 -25.75 -1.62
CA PRO A 370 4.14 -24.75 -0.76
C PRO A 370 3.76 -24.92 0.71
N ILE A 371 4.70 -24.67 1.61
CA ILE A 371 4.49 -24.83 3.05
C ILE A 371 3.76 -23.58 3.59
N LEU A 372 2.44 -23.68 3.79
CA LEU A 372 1.59 -22.56 4.23
C LEU A 372 2.08 -21.82 5.48
N GLY A 373 2.77 -22.50 6.41
CA GLY A 373 3.32 -21.88 7.61
C GLY A 373 4.44 -20.86 7.34
N LEU A 374 5.15 -20.98 6.22
CA LEU A 374 6.22 -20.07 5.82
C LEU A 374 5.70 -18.70 5.36
N LYS A 375 4.49 -18.65 4.78
CA LYS A 375 3.86 -17.39 4.36
C LYS A 375 3.67 -16.41 5.51
N ASN A 376 3.34 -16.91 6.71
CA ASN A 376 3.15 -16.07 7.90
C ASN A 376 4.45 -15.48 8.44
N LEU A 377 5.61 -16.05 8.09
CA LEU A 377 6.91 -15.52 8.46
C LEU A 377 7.27 -14.31 7.62
N ALA A 378 6.98 -14.37 6.33
CA ALA A 378 7.25 -13.29 5.40
C ALA A 378 6.57 -11.98 5.84
N SER A 379 7.15 -10.87 5.39
CA SER A 379 6.44 -9.60 5.35
C SER A 379 5.38 -9.64 4.26
N ASP A 380 4.40 -8.73 4.35
CA ASP A 380 3.31 -8.68 3.39
C ASP A 380 3.86 -8.58 1.96
N ASN A 381 3.35 -9.44 1.08
CA ASN A 381 3.78 -9.57 -0.31
C ASN A 381 5.24 -10.04 -0.54
N TYR A 382 5.96 -10.53 0.48
CA TYR A 382 7.35 -11.00 0.38
C TYR A 382 7.54 -12.54 0.52
N PHE A 383 6.50 -13.33 0.20
CA PHE A 383 6.57 -14.80 0.14
C PHE A 383 6.60 -15.29 -1.30
N PHE A 384 7.56 -16.16 -1.63
CA PHE A 384 7.79 -16.67 -2.99
C PHE A 384 8.14 -18.15 -2.99
N THR A 385 7.96 -18.78 -4.14
CA THR A 385 8.28 -20.21 -4.37
C THR A 385 9.21 -20.44 -5.58
N ASP A 386 9.57 -19.36 -6.27
CA ASP A 386 10.12 -19.38 -7.64
C ASP A 386 11.30 -18.40 -7.82
N LEU A 387 11.81 -17.77 -6.75
CA LEU A 387 12.93 -16.82 -6.88
C LEU A 387 14.24 -17.45 -7.35
N SER A 388 14.36 -18.78 -7.24
CA SER A 388 15.51 -19.53 -7.75
C SER A 388 15.55 -19.60 -9.28
N GLU A 389 14.43 -19.41 -9.97
CA GLU A 389 14.40 -19.42 -11.44
C GLU A 389 15.08 -18.17 -12.04
N ASN A 390 15.08 -17.05 -11.31
CA ASN A 390 15.71 -15.82 -11.74
C ASN A 390 16.21 -14.97 -10.56
N PHE A 391 17.53 -14.98 -10.33
CA PHE A 391 18.16 -14.18 -9.27
C PHE A 391 17.95 -12.66 -9.43
N ILE A 392 17.67 -12.17 -10.65
CA ILE A 392 17.33 -10.76 -10.90
C ILE A 392 16.07 -10.36 -10.13
N SER A 393 15.12 -11.28 -9.94
CA SER A 393 13.93 -11.04 -9.13
C SER A 393 14.30 -10.76 -7.67
N SER A 394 15.32 -11.43 -7.11
CA SER A 394 15.78 -11.15 -5.74
C SER A 394 16.31 -9.71 -5.61
N LEU A 395 17.02 -9.21 -6.62
CA LEU A 395 17.51 -7.83 -6.64
C LEU A 395 16.36 -6.82 -6.72
N ALA A 396 15.33 -7.11 -7.52
CA ALA A 396 14.13 -6.26 -7.58
C ALA A 396 13.44 -6.17 -6.20
N LEU A 397 13.35 -7.28 -5.46
CA LEU A 397 12.78 -7.29 -4.12
C LEU A 397 13.61 -6.47 -3.12
N PHE A 398 14.95 -6.55 -3.18
CA PHE A 398 15.82 -5.71 -2.37
C PHE A 398 15.68 -4.23 -2.73
N CYS A 399 15.57 -3.91 -4.02
CA CYS A 399 15.29 -2.55 -4.48
C CYS A 399 13.96 -2.03 -3.91
N GLU A 400 12.89 -2.82 -3.97
CA GLU A 400 11.58 -2.44 -3.42
C GLU A 400 11.62 -2.29 -1.89
N ALA A 401 12.33 -3.16 -1.19
CA ALA A 401 12.52 -3.06 0.27
C ALA A 401 13.36 -1.84 0.68
N ASN A 402 14.26 -1.39 -0.21
CA ASN A 402 15.04 -0.17 -0.05
C ASN A 402 14.19 1.10 -0.26
N CYS A 403 12.93 0.99 -0.69
CA CYS A 403 12.01 2.13 -0.85
C CYS A 403 11.23 2.44 0.44
N PHE A 404 11.65 3.46 1.19
CA PHE A 404 11.02 3.79 2.47
C PHE A 404 11.23 5.24 2.92
N CYS A 405 10.58 5.63 4.01
CA CYS A 405 10.70 6.97 4.59
C CYS A 405 11.47 6.97 5.91
N ASP A 406 12.03 8.13 6.27
CA ASP A 406 12.47 8.38 7.65
C ASP A 406 11.29 8.15 8.63
N PRO A 407 11.52 7.61 9.84
CA PRO A 407 10.47 7.28 10.81
C PRO A 407 9.51 8.43 11.17
N ASN A 408 9.91 9.69 10.96
CA ASN A 408 9.08 10.87 11.25
C ASN A 408 8.22 11.33 10.06
N HIS A 409 8.25 10.59 8.95
CA HIS A 409 7.48 10.86 7.75
C HIS A 409 6.42 9.79 7.53
N HIS A 410 5.32 10.19 6.91
CA HIS A 410 4.29 9.28 6.43
C HIS A 410 4.62 8.87 4.99
N ALA A 411 4.76 7.57 4.77
CA ALA A 411 4.97 7.01 3.45
C ALA A 411 3.67 6.95 2.65
N PHE A 412 3.74 7.30 1.36
CA PHE A 412 2.62 7.14 0.45
C PHE A 412 2.93 6.08 -0.61
N ASN A 413 2.10 5.04 -0.67
CA ASN A 413 2.16 3.99 -1.67
C ASN A 413 1.01 4.11 -2.67
N ASP A 414 1.28 3.76 -3.93
CA ASP A 414 0.27 3.32 -4.88
C ASP A 414 0.49 1.84 -5.21
N ASP A 415 -0.42 1.02 -4.69
CA ASP A 415 -0.41 -0.43 -4.82
C ASP A 415 -0.51 -0.90 -6.28
N LYS A 416 -1.00 -0.04 -7.20
CA LYS A 416 -1.03 -0.35 -8.64
C LYS A 416 0.36 -0.36 -9.25
N ILE A 417 1.32 0.37 -8.66
CA ILE A 417 2.71 0.39 -9.09
C ILE A 417 3.46 -0.78 -8.46
N SER A 418 3.42 -0.89 -7.14
CA SER A 418 3.91 -2.07 -6.43
C SER A 418 3.24 -2.18 -5.05
N PRO A 419 2.66 -3.35 -4.71
CA PRO A 419 2.06 -3.58 -3.40
C PRO A 419 3.12 -3.87 -2.31
N ARG A 420 4.41 -3.92 -2.67
CA ARG A 420 5.53 -4.19 -1.74
C ARG A 420 6.26 -2.93 -1.30
N THR A 421 6.32 -1.91 -2.16
CA THR A 421 7.03 -0.66 -1.85
C THR A 421 6.27 0.15 -0.82
N GLU A 422 6.95 0.70 0.19
CA GLU A 422 6.29 1.50 1.23
C GLU A 422 5.97 2.93 0.75
N ALA A 423 6.86 3.53 -0.04
CA ALA A 423 6.88 4.97 -0.29
C ALA A 423 7.03 5.36 -1.78
N ASN A 424 6.50 4.57 -2.72
CA ASN A 424 6.71 4.81 -4.15
C ASN A 424 6.08 6.13 -4.67
N ARG A 425 5.23 6.79 -3.88
CA ARG A 425 4.65 8.12 -4.14
C ARG A 425 5.18 9.22 -3.23
N GLY A 426 6.25 8.96 -2.48
CA GLY A 426 6.96 9.96 -1.67
C GLY A 426 6.74 9.85 -0.17
N CYS A 427 7.45 10.71 0.55
CA CYS A 427 7.41 10.82 2.01
C CYS A 427 6.86 12.18 2.43
N PHE A 428 6.00 12.20 3.44
CA PHE A 428 5.23 13.38 3.80
C PHE A 428 5.36 13.69 5.29
N HIS A 429 5.80 14.90 5.61
CA HIS A 429 5.91 15.39 6.98
C HIS A 429 4.91 16.53 7.21
N PRO A 430 3.77 16.26 7.87
CA PRO A 430 2.83 17.30 8.24
C PRO A 430 3.38 18.11 9.42
N VAL A 431 3.26 19.44 9.36
CA VAL A 431 3.74 20.32 10.43
C VAL A 431 2.58 21.03 11.10
N ASN A 432 2.40 20.77 12.40
CA ASN A 432 1.36 21.36 13.24
C ASN A 432 1.72 22.79 13.70
N ASN A 433 2.16 23.65 12.79
CA ASN A 433 2.43 25.06 13.05
C ASN A 433 1.88 25.95 11.91
N GLY A 434 0.98 26.87 12.27
CA GLY A 434 0.35 27.77 11.32
C GLY A 434 1.24 28.95 10.95
N ILE A 435 1.77 28.98 9.72
CA ILE A 435 2.69 30.04 9.26
C ILE A 435 2.33 30.56 7.85
N PRO A 436 2.83 31.74 7.44
CA PRO A 436 2.64 32.26 6.09
C PRO A 436 3.19 31.31 5.01
N PHE A 437 2.54 31.31 3.85
CA PHE A 437 2.84 30.41 2.73
C PHE A 437 4.31 30.42 2.31
N ALA A 438 4.88 31.61 2.09
CA ALA A 438 6.29 31.73 1.71
C ALA A 438 7.24 31.16 2.78
N LYS A 439 6.85 31.22 4.06
CA LYS A 439 7.63 30.66 5.16
C LYS A 439 7.49 29.14 5.24
N ALA A 440 6.31 28.59 4.97
CA ALA A 440 6.09 27.15 4.85
C ALA A 440 6.97 26.58 3.73
N ARG A 441 6.94 27.19 2.53
CA ARG A 441 7.82 26.85 1.40
C ARG A 441 9.30 26.88 1.78
N GLU A 442 9.78 27.97 2.38
CA GLU A 442 11.17 28.10 2.82
C GLU A 442 11.55 27.03 3.87
N THR A 443 10.61 26.65 4.74
CA THR A 443 10.87 25.67 5.80
C THR A 443 11.04 24.27 5.23
N CYS A 444 10.19 23.84 4.29
CA CYS A 444 10.38 22.55 3.61
C CYS A 444 11.68 22.51 2.81
N LEU A 445 12.05 23.60 2.12
CA LEU A 445 13.29 23.66 1.35
C LEU A 445 14.55 23.53 2.23
N LYS A 446 14.49 23.94 3.50
CA LYS A 446 15.62 23.78 4.44
C LYS A 446 15.88 22.33 4.82
N THR A 447 14.91 21.44 4.64
CA THR A 447 15.02 20.00 4.93
C THR A 447 15.10 19.17 3.64
N ASN A 448 15.60 19.75 2.55
CA ASN A 448 15.65 19.11 1.21
C ASN A 448 14.28 18.57 0.75
N SER A 449 13.20 19.18 1.21
CA SER A 449 11.84 18.83 0.87
C SER A 449 11.17 19.99 0.13
N ASN A 450 9.99 19.76 -0.43
CA ASN A 450 9.16 20.80 -1.03
C ASN A 450 7.86 20.95 -0.25
N LEU A 451 7.21 22.11 -0.38
CA LEU A 451 5.82 22.19 0.02
C LEU A 451 5.02 21.24 -0.90
N VAL A 452 4.05 20.52 -0.34
CA VAL A 452 3.34 19.45 -1.07
C VAL A 452 2.65 19.96 -2.34
N SER A 453 2.83 19.24 -3.45
CA SER A 453 2.05 19.41 -4.67
C SER A 453 1.04 18.27 -4.84
N ILE A 454 -0.15 18.53 -5.34
CA ILE A 454 -1.22 17.53 -5.41
C ILE A 454 -1.80 17.50 -6.83
N HIS A 455 -1.70 16.34 -7.49
CA HIS A 455 -2.04 16.17 -8.91
C HIS A 455 -3.08 15.07 -9.16
N ASP A 456 -3.63 14.47 -8.11
CA ASP A 456 -4.67 13.45 -8.19
C ASP A 456 -5.40 13.29 -6.85
N ALA A 457 -6.58 12.68 -6.92
CA ALA A 457 -7.46 12.47 -5.77
C ALA A 457 -6.86 11.54 -4.72
N ASP A 458 -6.06 10.54 -5.12
CA ASP A 458 -5.46 9.58 -4.18
C ASP A 458 -4.43 10.31 -3.29
N LYS A 459 -3.60 11.17 -3.89
CA LYS A 459 -2.66 12.02 -3.14
C LYS A 459 -3.39 13.05 -2.28
N GLU A 460 -4.47 13.66 -2.76
CA GLU A 460 -5.27 14.58 -1.95
C GLU A 460 -5.81 13.89 -0.70
N TYR A 461 -6.41 12.70 -0.87
CA TYR A 461 -6.94 11.92 0.23
C TYR A 461 -5.85 11.54 1.24
N PHE A 462 -4.70 11.07 0.76
CA PHE A 462 -3.56 10.74 1.60
C PHE A 462 -3.06 11.96 2.40
N VAL A 463 -2.78 13.08 1.74
CA VAL A 463 -2.25 14.30 2.38
C VAL A 463 -3.24 14.86 3.39
N SER A 464 -4.53 14.82 3.07
CA SER A 464 -5.59 15.17 4.01
C SER A 464 -5.61 14.27 5.26
N SER A 465 -5.43 12.95 5.07
CA SER A 465 -5.43 11.98 6.17
C SER A 465 -4.27 12.20 7.14
N VAL A 466 -3.07 12.55 6.65
CA VAL A 466 -1.91 12.82 7.51
C VAL A 466 -2.10 14.12 8.29
N VAL A 467 -2.72 15.14 7.69
CA VAL A 467 -3.03 16.41 8.39
C VAL A 467 -4.17 16.23 9.41
N ALA A 468 -5.13 15.34 9.15
CA ALA A 468 -6.24 15.05 10.05
C ALA A 468 -5.80 14.52 11.43
N THR A 469 -4.56 14.00 11.54
CA THR A 469 -3.94 13.61 12.83
C THR A 469 -3.84 14.78 13.82
N PHE A 470 -3.80 16.04 13.34
CA PHE A 470 -3.81 17.24 14.17
C PHE A 470 -5.22 17.68 14.61
N GLY A 471 -6.24 16.96 14.17
CA GLY A 471 -7.65 17.22 14.45
C GLY A 471 -8.48 17.54 13.19
N PRO A 472 -9.80 17.68 13.34
CA PRO A 472 -10.69 17.88 12.20
C PRO A 472 -10.53 19.28 11.58
N LYS A 473 -10.78 19.37 10.27
CA LYS A 473 -10.92 20.63 9.50
C LYS A 473 -9.71 21.57 9.61
N LYS A 474 -8.50 21.01 9.68
CA LYS A 474 -7.26 21.79 9.65
C LYS A 474 -6.97 22.27 8.24
N LYS A 475 -6.61 23.54 8.12
CA LYS A 475 -6.23 24.17 6.86
C LYS A 475 -4.73 24.01 6.66
N TYR A 476 -4.33 23.52 5.50
CA TYR A 476 -2.91 23.39 5.16
C TYR A 476 -2.59 23.99 3.81
N TRP A 477 -1.43 24.61 3.70
CA TRP A 477 -0.91 25.10 2.44
C TRP A 477 -0.59 23.96 1.49
N ILE A 478 -0.98 24.13 0.22
CA ILE A 478 -0.53 23.34 -0.92
C ILE A 478 0.32 24.26 -1.80
N ALA A 479 1.30 23.72 -2.51
CA ALA A 479 2.31 24.47 -3.27
C ALA A 479 1.76 25.08 -4.59
N TYR A 480 0.59 25.72 -4.49
CA TYR A 480 -0.16 26.29 -5.60
C TYR A 480 -0.48 27.75 -5.31
N GLU A 481 0.04 28.65 -6.14
CA GLU A 481 -0.13 30.09 -5.98
C GLU A 481 -0.56 30.77 -7.28
N ASN A 482 -1.32 31.85 -7.16
CA ASN A 482 -1.69 32.70 -8.27
C ASN A 482 -0.62 33.76 -8.48
N ASN A 483 0.10 33.74 -9.60
CA ASN A 483 1.16 34.71 -9.91
C ASN A 483 0.64 36.07 -10.43
N GLY A 484 -0.66 36.36 -10.25
CA GLY A 484 -1.34 37.55 -10.76
C GLY A 484 -1.99 37.36 -12.14
N THR A 485 -1.66 36.28 -12.85
CA THR A 485 -2.30 35.91 -14.13
C THR A 485 -2.87 34.50 -14.08
N ASN A 486 -2.06 33.52 -13.67
CA ASN A 486 -2.42 32.11 -13.65
C ASN A 486 -2.09 31.50 -12.28
N TRP A 487 -2.75 30.39 -11.95
CA TRP A 487 -2.33 29.53 -10.86
C TRP A 487 -1.19 28.62 -11.33
N VAL A 488 -0.13 28.52 -10.54
CA VAL A 488 1.10 27.80 -10.85
C VAL A 488 1.54 26.96 -9.66
N TRP A 489 2.00 25.75 -9.95
CA TRP A 489 2.61 24.86 -8.96
C TRP A 489 4.10 25.15 -8.78
N ASP A 490 4.61 24.97 -7.57
CA ASP A 490 6.05 25.15 -7.27
C ASP A 490 6.93 24.14 -8.01
N ASP A 491 6.40 22.95 -8.24
CA ASP A 491 7.04 21.89 -9.02
C ASP A 491 7.01 22.14 -10.53
N LYS A 492 6.41 23.26 -10.97
CA LYS A 492 6.28 23.64 -12.38
C LYS A 492 5.44 22.66 -13.20
N SER A 493 4.69 21.77 -12.55
CA SER A 493 3.72 20.90 -13.20
C SER A 493 2.67 21.71 -13.94
N THR A 494 2.28 21.23 -15.12
CA THR A 494 1.17 21.76 -15.92
C THR A 494 -0.07 20.86 -15.84
N ASP A 495 -0.12 19.95 -14.86
CA ASP A 495 -1.25 19.06 -14.64
C ASP A 495 -2.54 19.88 -14.42
N PRO A 496 -3.64 19.59 -15.14
CA PRO A 496 -4.89 20.32 -14.99
C PRO A 496 -5.66 19.94 -13.71
N PHE A 497 -5.24 18.93 -12.95
CA PHE A 497 -5.88 18.51 -11.73
C PHE A 497 -6.05 19.67 -10.75
N ASN A 498 -7.25 19.77 -10.19
CA ASN A 498 -7.56 20.71 -9.14
C ASN A 498 -8.76 20.22 -8.34
N ASP A 499 -8.75 20.52 -7.04
CA ASP A 499 -9.87 20.23 -6.16
C ASP A 499 -10.44 21.52 -5.53
N TRP A 500 -10.59 22.56 -6.37
CA TRP A 500 -11.19 23.83 -5.94
C TRP A 500 -12.61 23.62 -5.40
N ASP A 501 -12.88 24.19 -4.22
CA ASP A 501 -14.19 24.09 -3.60
C ASP A 501 -15.26 24.82 -4.44
N LYS A 502 -16.04 24.02 -5.17
CA LYS A 502 -17.14 24.48 -6.03
C LYS A 502 -18.31 25.06 -5.22
N SER A 503 -18.51 24.62 -3.97
CA SER A 503 -19.60 25.12 -3.13
C SER A 503 -19.41 26.59 -2.73
N THR A 504 -18.17 27.04 -2.68
CA THR A 504 -17.79 28.43 -2.39
C THR A 504 -17.25 29.18 -3.61
N ASN A 505 -17.44 28.63 -4.83
CA ASN A 505 -17.00 29.19 -6.11
C ASN A 505 -15.50 29.53 -6.15
N GLN A 506 -14.65 28.61 -5.69
CA GLN A 506 -13.20 28.76 -5.75
C GLN A 506 -12.63 28.45 -7.15
N PRO A 507 -11.49 29.05 -7.53
CA PRO A 507 -10.72 30.05 -6.78
C PRO A 507 -11.35 31.45 -6.90
N ASN A 508 -11.84 31.99 -5.79
CA ASN A 508 -12.36 33.36 -5.76
C ASN A 508 -11.26 34.30 -5.27
N THR A 509 -10.70 35.09 -6.19
CA THR A 509 -9.65 36.04 -5.87
C THR A 509 -10.18 37.37 -5.34
N ASN A 510 -11.50 37.64 -5.41
CA ASN A 510 -12.14 38.92 -5.02
C ASN A 510 -11.40 40.17 -5.57
N GLY A 511 -10.80 40.06 -6.76
CA GLY A 511 -9.99 41.14 -7.37
C GLY A 511 -8.56 41.28 -6.81
N GLY A 512 -8.19 40.47 -5.83
CA GLY A 512 -6.81 40.32 -5.36
C GLY A 512 -5.92 39.63 -6.40
N LYS A 513 -4.68 40.11 -6.51
CA LYS A 513 -3.60 39.43 -7.24
C LYS A 513 -2.66 38.84 -6.20
N LEU A 514 -2.01 37.71 -6.49
CA LEU A 514 -1.07 37.05 -5.56
C LEU A 514 -1.76 36.37 -4.36
N MET A 515 -2.52 35.32 -4.65
CA MET A 515 -3.22 34.48 -3.66
C MET A 515 -2.58 33.10 -3.59
N CYS A 516 -2.69 32.43 -2.46
CA CYS A 516 -2.15 31.10 -2.23
C CYS A 516 -3.29 30.12 -1.92
N ALA A 517 -3.15 28.87 -2.35
CA ALA A 517 -4.15 27.85 -2.14
C ALA A 517 -3.90 27.11 -0.81
N TYR A 518 -4.94 26.97 -0.01
CA TYR A 518 -4.95 26.00 1.09
C TYR A 518 -6.03 24.96 0.86
N ALA A 519 -5.80 23.75 1.34
CA ALA A 519 -6.78 22.67 1.37
C ALA A 519 -7.33 22.49 2.78
N VAL A 520 -8.57 22.01 2.87
CA VAL A 520 -9.25 21.73 4.14
C VAL A 520 -10.33 20.68 3.95
N ASN A 521 -10.50 19.80 4.93
CA ASN A 521 -11.59 18.83 4.93
C ASN A 521 -12.92 19.56 5.12
N THR A 522 -13.87 19.28 4.23
CA THR A 522 -15.19 19.86 4.21
C THR A 522 -16.19 18.91 4.92
N ALA A 523 -17.35 18.63 4.32
CA ALA A 523 -18.28 17.66 4.86
C ALA A 523 -17.84 16.22 4.49
N GLY A 524 -17.73 15.35 5.49
CA GLY A 524 -17.24 13.98 5.28
C GLY A 524 -15.72 13.92 5.03
N LEU A 525 -15.30 13.05 4.12
CA LEU A 525 -13.90 12.87 3.69
C LEU A 525 -13.51 13.76 2.51
N ASN A 526 -14.43 14.60 2.02
CA ASN A 526 -14.16 15.48 0.88
C ASN A 526 -13.22 16.62 1.27
N VAL A 527 -12.21 16.86 0.44
CA VAL A 527 -11.32 18.01 0.57
C VAL A 527 -11.77 19.10 -0.41
N GLY A 528 -11.50 20.35 -0.08
CA GLY A 528 -11.74 21.47 -0.98
C GLY A 528 -10.67 22.53 -0.83
N TRP A 529 -10.18 23.04 -1.96
CA TRP A 529 -9.17 24.08 -2.00
C TRP A 529 -9.80 25.46 -2.00
N THR A 530 -9.16 26.41 -1.31
CA THR A 530 -9.59 27.80 -1.22
C THR A 530 -8.43 28.75 -1.50
N ALA A 531 -8.70 29.77 -2.32
CA ALA A 531 -7.76 30.85 -2.56
C ALA A 531 -7.76 31.81 -1.35
N ALA A 532 -6.59 32.11 -0.81
CA ALA A 532 -6.45 32.94 0.38
C ALA A 532 -5.24 33.87 0.33
N ASN A 533 -5.24 34.86 1.22
CA ASN A 533 -4.08 35.73 1.40
C ASN A 533 -2.89 34.89 1.91
N CYS A 534 -1.78 34.92 1.16
CA CYS A 534 -0.56 34.15 1.45
C CYS A 534 0.07 34.46 2.81
N GLY A 535 -0.28 35.59 3.43
CA GLY A 535 0.17 35.99 4.77
C GLY A 535 -0.57 35.32 5.93
N LEU A 536 -1.64 34.55 5.67
CA LEU A 536 -2.36 33.82 6.71
C LEU A 536 -1.50 32.69 7.29
N GLY A 537 -1.70 32.38 8.57
CA GLY A 537 -1.09 31.20 9.18
C GLY A 537 -1.92 29.96 8.90
N ASN A 538 -1.42 29.06 8.05
CA ASN A 538 -1.97 27.72 7.88
C ASN A 538 -0.90 26.66 8.16
N PHE A 539 -1.35 25.46 8.51
CA PHE A 539 -0.47 24.29 8.58
C PHE A 539 0.13 24.01 7.21
N TYR A 540 1.06 23.08 7.12
CA TYR A 540 1.67 22.72 5.85
C TYR A 540 2.20 21.29 5.91
N VAL A 541 2.36 20.70 4.73
CA VAL A 541 2.96 19.37 4.58
C VAL A 541 4.17 19.52 3.69
N CYS A 542 5.32 19.05 4.18
CA CYS A 542 6.52 18.92 3.38
C CYS A 542 6.53 17.55 2.71
N GLU A 543 6.91 17.51 1.44
CA GLU A 543 7.06 16.30 0.64
C GLU A 543 8.53 16.13 0.24
N SER A 544 9.06 14.94 0.45
CA SER A 544 10.43 14.55 0.11
C SER A 544 10.45 13.26 -0.70
N ALA A 545 11.54 13.06 -1.44
CA ALA A 545 11.82 11.77 -2.05
C ALA A 545 12.10 10.73 -0.94
N PRO A 546 11.66 9.47 -1.11
CA PRO A 546 11.97 8.41 -0.18
C PRO A 546 13.45 8.02 -0.25
N CYS A 547 13.90 7.32 0.79
CA CYS A 547 15.05 6.44 0.68
C CYS A 547 14.80 5.45 -0.45
N SER A 548 15.77 5.29 -1.33
CA SER A 548 15.69 4.33 -2.43
C SER A 548 17.08 4.01 -2.96
N ARG A 549 17.18 3.08 -3.92
CA ARG A 549 18.43 2.88 -4.66
C ARG A 549 18.93 4.23 -5.20
N GLY A 550 20.20 4.52 -5.02
CA GLY A 550 20.80 5.77 -5.51
C GLY A 550 20.47 7.01 -4.66
N ASN A 551 19.55 6.91 -3.68
CA ASN A 551 19.18 7.99 -2.78
C ASN A 551 19.23 7.56 -1.31
N ASN A 552 20.33 7.89 -0.63
CA ASN A 552 20.48 7.78 0.83
C ASN A 552 20.34 9.12 1.55
N VAL A 553 19.96 10.19 0.83
CA VAL A 553 19.65 11.50 1.42
C VAL A 553 18.14 11.60 1.54
N CYS A 554 17.68 10.89 2.56
CA CYS A 554 16.33 10.78 3.09
C CYS A 554 16.48 10.81 4.62
#